data_AF-A0A370AL10-F1
#
_entry.id   AF-A0A370AL10-F1
#
_cell.length_a   1.000
_cell.length_b   1.000
_cell.length_c   1.000
_cell.angle_alpha   90.00
_cell.angle_beta   90.00
_cell.angle_gamma   90.00
#
_symmetry.space_group_name_H-M   'P 1'
#
loop_
_entity.id
_entity.type
_entity.pdbx_description
1 polymer ?
#
loop_
_entity_poly.entity_id
_entity_poly.type
_entity_poly.pdbx_seq_one_letter_code
_entity_poly.pdbx_strand_id
1 'polypeptide(L)' 'MSEKRQHPPTVRLRRLAAELSRLRNAATLTREDVAEKTGINTATLYRIEKARSRPQKRTLVALLDLYQT' A
#
# COMPACT_ATOMS: atom_id res chain seq x y z
N MET A 1 22.90 -12.90 -2.90
CA MET A 1 22.02 -11.91 -2.25
C MET A 1 21.02 -12.67 -1.39
N SER A 2 21.01 -12.46 -0.07
CA SER A 2 20.14 -13.25 0.82
C SER A 2 18.68 -12.87 0.63
N GLU A 3 17.92 -13.78 0.04
CA GLU A 3 16.46 -13.74 0.02
C GLU A 3 15.98 -13.89 1.47
N LYS A 4 15.71 -12.78 2.16
CA LYS A 4 15.09 -12.82 3.49
C LYS A 4 13.83 -13.66 3.37
N ARG A 5 13.77 -14.83 4.02
CA ARG A 5 12.56 -15.65 4.14
C ARG A 5 11.43 -14.75 4.63
N GLN A 6 10.57 -14.33 3.70
CA GLN A 6 9.42 -13.50 4.03
C GLN A 6 8.45 -14.41 4.75
N HIS A 7 8.25 -14.16 6.04
CA HIS A 7 7.21 -14.84 6.80
C HIS A 7 5.86 -14.61 6.11
N PRO A 8 4.98 -15.62 6.04
CA PRO A 8 3.64 -15.44 5.51
C PRO A 8 2.98 -14.23 6.17
N PRO A 9 2.36 -13.31 5.41
CA PRO A 9 1.77 -12.12 5.99
C PRO A 9 0.65 -12.49 6.95
N THR A 10 0.63 -11.81 8.09
CA THR A 10 -0.43 -11.99 9.09
C THR A 10 -1.80 -11.65 8.52
N VAL A 11 -2.86 -12.24 9.08
CA VAL A 11 -4.24 -11.93 8.70
C VAL A 11 -4.52 -10.42 8.76
N ARG A 12 -4.00 -9.74 9.80
CA ARG A 12 -4.13 -8.29 9.96
C ARG A 12 -3.49 -7.51 8.82
N LEU A 13 -2.29 -7.90 8.38
CA LEU A 13 -1.61 -7.22 7.28
C LEU A 13 -2.32 -7.44 5.93
N ARG A 14 -2.85 -8.64 5.69
CA ARG A 14 -3.65 -8.94 4.49
C ARG A 14 -4.93 -8.08 4.44
N ARG A 15 -5.64 -7.96 5.56
CA ARG A 15 -6.84 -7.11 5.66
C ARG A 15 -6.52 -5.65 5.38
N LEU A 16 -5.44 -5.12 5.98
CA LEU A 16 -4.99 -3.75 5.71
C LEU A 16 -4.65 -3.54 4.23
N ALA A 17 -3.91 -4.46 3.63
CA ALA A 17 -3.53 -4.39 2.22
C ALA A 17 -4.75 -4.41 1.28
N ALA A 18 -5.72 -5.27 1.56
CA ALA A 18 -6.97 -5.35 0.81
C ALA A 18 -7.77 -4.05 0.92
N GLU A 19 -7.88 -3.47 2.12
CA GLU A 19 -8.62 -2.22 2.32
C GLU A 19 -7.95 -1.03 1.62
N LEU A 20 -6.63 -0.92 1.69
CA LEU A 20 -5.90 0.13 0.94
C LEU A 20 -6.07 -0.02 -0.57
N SER A 21 -6.09 -1.24 -1.10
CA SER A 21 -6.37 -1.47 -2.52
C SER A 21 -7.82 -1.14 -2.88
N ARG A 22 -8.77 -1.42 -1.98
CA ARG A 22 -10.19 -1.08 -2.17
C ARG A 22 -10.39 0.43 -2.22
N LEU A 23 -9.81 1.15 -1.27
CA LEU A 23 -9.85 2.61 -1.19
C LEU A 23 -9.22 3.28 -2.42
N ARG A 24 -8.04 2.80 -2.86
CA ARG A 24 -7.41 3.31 -4.09
C ARG A 24 -8.31 3.13 -5.32
N ASN A 25 -8.90 1.95 -5.46
CA ASN A 25 -9.80 1.65 -6.58
C ASN A 25 -11.09 2.48 -6.50
N ALA A 26 -11.64 2.71 -5.31
CA ALA A 26 -12.81 3.57 -5.11
C ALA A 26 -12.53 5.04 -5.49
N ALA A 27 -11.31 5.52 -5.20
CA ALA A 27 -10.83 6.82 -5.66
C ALA A 27 -10.48 6.86 -7.16
N THR A 28 -10.64 5.75 -7.90
CA THR A 28 -10.32 5.61 -9.34
C THR A 28 -8.86 5.97 -9.67
N LEU A 29 -7.93 5.69 -8.75
CA LEU A 29 -6.51 5.97 -8.94
C LEU A 29 -5.73 4.71 -9.32
N THR A 30 -4.83 4.82 -10.29
CA THR A 30 -3.77 3.84 -10.52
C THR A 30 -2.66 3.98 -9.47
N ARG A 31 -1.71 3.05 -9.42
CA ARG A 31 -0.56 3.20 -8.48
C ARG A 31 0.36 4.31 -8.94
N GLU A 32 0.43 4.52 -10.25
CA GLU A 32 1.17 5.58 -10.91
C GLU A 32 0.61 6.95 -10.50
N ASP A 33 -0.72 7.12 -10.52
CA ASP A 33 -1.36 8.37 -10.05
C ASP A 33 -1.08 8.65 -8.57
N VAL A 34 -1.13 7.60 -7.73
CA VAL A 34 -0.82 7.74 -6.30
C VAL A 34 0.64 8.11 -6.11
N ALA A 35 1.55 7.51 -6.88
CA ALA A 35 2.97 7.83 -6.82
C ALA A 35 3.25 9.28 -7.22
N GLU A 36 2.60 9.77 -8.27
CA GLU A 36 2.70 11.17 -8.70
C GLU A 36 2.17 12.13 -7.63
N LYS A 37 1.02 11.84 -7.03
CA LYS A 37 0.37 12.71 -6.03
C LYS A 37 1.05 12.71 -4.66
N THR A 38 1.72 11.62 -4.28
CA THR A 38 2.28 11.45 -2.92
C THR A 38 3.81 11.38 -2.87
N GLY A 39 4.48 11.21 -4.01
CA GLY A 39 5.90 10.89 -4.10
C GLY A 39 6.26 9.48 -3.62
N ILE A 40 5.28 8.63 -3.25
CA ILE A 40 5.54 7.25 -2.83
C ILE A 40 5.76 6.38 -4.07
N ASN A 41 6.93 5.75 -4.17
CA ASN A 41 7.26 4.89 -5.31
C ASN A 41 6.23 3.75 -5.52
N THR A 42 5.87 3.51 -6.79
CA THR A 42 4.91 2.48 -7.23
C THR A 42 5.22 1.07 -6.74
N ALA A 43 6.49 0.67 -6.67
CA ALA A 43 6.92 -0.62 -6.13
C ALA A 43 6.64 -0.76 -4.62
N THR A 44 6.66 0.36 -3.88
CA THR A 44 6.27 0.36 -2.46
C THR A 44 4.76 0.22 -2.31
N LEU A 45 3.97 0.92 -3.13
CA LEU A 45 2.52 0.78 -3.18
C LEU A 45 2.12 -0.67 -3.50
N TYR A 46 2.75 -1.27 -4.52
CA TYR A 46 2.55 -2.67 -4.89
C TYR A 46 2.82 -3.62 -3.71
N ARG A 47 3.96 -3.46 -3.02
CA ARG A 47 4.31 -4.33 -1.88
C ARG A 47 3.33 -4.17 -0.71
N ILE A 48 2.84 -2.96 -0.46
CA ILE A 48 1.82 -2.70 0.57
C ILE A 48 0.51 -3.42 0.18
N GLU A 49 0.01 -3.21 -1.03
CA GLU A 49 -1.26 -3.80 -1.51
C GLU A 49 -1.20 -5.32 -1.67
N LYS A 50 -0.01 -5.91 -1.85
CA LYS A 50 0.20 -7.36 -1.86
C LYS A 50 0.57 -7.93 -0.49
N ALA A 51 0.43 -7.15 0.59
CA ALA A 51 0.79 -7.54 1.95
C ALA A 51 2.25 -8.04 2.10
N ARG A 52 3.15 -7.63 1.20
CA ARG A 52 4.58 -7.96 1.24
C ARG A 52 5.37 -7.04 2.17
N SER A 53 4.81 -5.89 2.52
CA SER A 53 5.40 -4.95 3.48
C SER A 53 4.34 -4.21 4.27
N ARG A 54 4.59 -4.01 5.57
CA ARG A 54 3.77 -3.12 6.40
C ARG A 54 4.13 -1.66 6.08
N PRO A 55 3.15 -0.79 5.78
CA PRO A 55 3.43 0.64 5.58
C PRO A 55 3.89 1.29 6.88
N GLN A 56 4.76 2.31 6.75
CA GLN A 56 5.05 3.22 7.86
C GLN A 56 3.81 4.06 8.17
N LYS A 57 3.70 4.57 9.40
CA LYS A 57 2.57 5.42 9.81
C LYS A 57 2.37 6.60 8.86
N ARG A 58 3.43 7.32 8.51
CA ARG A 58 3.38 8.45 7.56
C ARG A 58 2.83 8.06 6.19
N THR A 59 3.25 6.91 5.67
CA THR A 59 2.76 6.37 4.39
C THR A 59 1.29 6.01 4.49
N LEU A 60 0.89 5.34 5.57
CA LEU A 60 -0.50 4.98 5.79
C LEU A 60 -1.40 6.22 5.84
N VAL A 61 -1.00 7.25 6.59
CA VAL A 61 -1.75 8.51 6.69
C VAL A 61 -1.87 9.19 5.32
N ALA A 62 -0.76 9.37 4.60
CA ALA A 62 -0.78 10.00 3.28
C ALA A 62 -1.70 9.28 2.27
N LEU A 63 -1.74 7.94 2.30
CA LEU A 63 -2.65 7.17 1.46
C LEU A 63 -4.11 7.35 1.88
N LEU A 64 -4.40 7.32 3.18
CA LEU A 64 -5.76 7.51 3.69
C LEU A 64 -6.27 8.94 3.45
N ASP A 65 -5.41 9.94 3.53
CA ASP A 65 -5.76 11.33 3.23
C ASP A 65 -6.06 11.49 1.73
N LEU A 66 -5.27 10.85 0.87
CA LEU A 66 -5.53 10.88 -0.58
C LEU A 66 -6.79 10.12 -0.99
N TYR A 67 -7.13 9.03 -0.29
CA TYR A 67 -8.27 8.19 -0.65
C TYR A 67 -9.59 8.60 0.01
N GLN A 68 -9.58 9.51 0.99
CA GLN A 68 -10.79 10.13 1.53
C GLN A 68 -11.40 11.02 0.46
N THR A 69 -12.24 10.41 -0.37
CA THR A 69 -13.15 11.09 -1.30
C THR A 69 -14.52 11.17 -0.66
#